data_AF-A0A7S3XIT5-F1
#
_entry.id   AF-A0A7S3XIT5-F1
#
_cell.length_a   1.000
_cell.length_b   1.000
_cell.length_c   1.000
_cell.angle_alpha   90.00
_cell.angle_beta   90.00
_cell.angle_gamma   90.00
#
_symmetry.space_group_name_H-M   'P 1'
#
loop_
_entity.id
_entity.type
_entity.pdbx_description
1 polymer ?
#
loop_
_entity_poly.entity_id
_entity_poly.type
_entity_poly.pdbx_seq_one_letter_code
_entity_poly.pdbx_strand_id
1 'polypeptide(L)'
;TFDQTSNGRIHSQTIVSTPGHKFLVVNATDLVPGASCESLVKAAKVVEPLVERSTEVIAYDLTLNVEPSLNGQQVAAIIARCGQEISAEYIIEFDNPGSWWVKHFSCGDLGLLQKWLSLSLLVVALLPVGMYSWKTLERRQVHNDLTALFFMSAFFLALHCIAFTVHMVVYAKNGTGLAMIAFVAQFLDLLANCMLFIVMLMMAHGVYITRSEIPQDSDEMSNSM
;
A
#
# COMPACT_ATOMS: atom_id res chain seq x y z
N THR A 1 1.36 0.44 21.48
CA THR A 1 1.12 1.62 22.33
C THR A 1 2.17 2.64 21.96
N PHE A 2 1.76 3.81 21.48
CA PHE A 2 2.70 4.91 21.25
C PHE A 2 3.32 5.28 22.57
N ASP A 3 4.64 5.21 22.65
CA ASP A 3 5.36 5.79 23.76
C ASP A 3 5.32 7.30 23.60
N GLN A 4 4.40 7.95 24.32
CA GLN A 4 4.20 9.41 24.25
C GLN A 4 5.38 10.20 24.83
N THR A 5 6.38 9.51 25.39
CA THR A 5 7.56 10.15 25.99
C THR A 5 8.76 10.22 25.06
N SER A 6 8.73 9.53 23.93
CA SER A 6 9.82 9.56 22.94
C SER A 6 9.51 10.48 21.77
N ASN A 7 10.52 11.25 21.37
CA ASN A 7 10.44 12.16 20.24
C ASN A 7 10.45 11.39 18.92
N GLY A 8 9.63 11.84 17.96
CA GLY A 8 9.78 11.46 16.57
C GLY A 8 11.04 12.07 15.97
N ARG A 9 11.43 11.64 14.78
CA ARG A 9 12.58 12.19 14.04
C ARG A 9 12.20 12.52 12.61
N ILE A 10 12.70 13.63 12.11
CA ILE A 10 12.71 13.97 10.69
C ILE A 10 14.16 13.95 10.27
N HIS A 11 14.50 13.06 9.35
CA HIS A 11 15.80 12.99 8.71
C HIS A 11 15.67 13.58 7.32
N SER A 12 16.55 14.52 6.96
CA SER A 12 16.54 15.16 5.66
C SER A 12 17.94 15.19 5.10
N GLN A 13 18.11 14.54 3.94
CA GLN A 13 19.30 14.69 3.11
C GLN A 13 18.98 15.65 1.99
N THR A 14 19.71 16.76 1.90
CA THR A 14 19.43 17.80 0.92
C THR A 14 20.71 18.23 0.22
N ILE A 15 20.69 18.22 -1.11
CA ILE A 15 21.77 18.75 -1.93
C ILE A 15 21.28 20.07 -2.51
N VAL A 16 22.01 21.16 -2.24
CA VAL A 16 21.71 22.46 -2.82
C VAL A 16 22.86 22.92 -3.72
N SER A 17 22.52 23.56 -4.82
CA SER A 17 23.50 24.13 -5.76
C SER A 17 23.91 25.56 -5.40
N THR A 18 23.13 26.22 -4.53
CA THR A 18 23.32 27.63 -4.18
C THR A 18 22.94 27.86 -2.71
N PRO A 19 23.54 28.85 -2.03
CA PRO A 19 23.22 29.16 -0.64
C PRO A 19 21.91 29.92 -0.48
N GLY A 20 21.36 29.88 0.74
CA GLY A 20 20.19 30.66 1.14
C GLY A 20 18.89 29.86 1.29
N HIS A 21 18.94 28.54 1.08
CA HIS A 21 17.80 27.66 1.31
C HIS A 21 17.58 27.44 2.81
N LYS A 22 16.31 27.27 3.17
CA LYS A 22 15.87 26.96 4.53
C LYS A 22 14.96 25.74 4.47
N PHE A 23 15.18 24.83 5.40
CA PHE A 23 14.25 23.75 5.67
C PHE A 23 13.21 24.23 6.68
N LEU A 24 11.93 24.10 6.33
CA LEU A 24 10.81 24.57 7.11
C LEU A 24 9.90 23.39 7.44
N VAL A 25 9.43 23.33 8.69
CA VAL A 25 8.31 22.45 9.07
C VAL A 25 7.11 23.33 9.38
N VAL A 26 6.06 23.22 8.57
CA VAL A 26 4.82 24.00 8.72
C VAL A 26 3.64 23.07 8.97
N ASN A 27 2.51 23.62 9.42
CA ASN A 27 1.25 22.89 9.41
C ASN A 27 0.75 22.79 7.95
N ALA A 28 0.24 21.63 7.55
CA ALA A 28 -0.25 21.42 6.19
C ALA A 28 -1.42 22.36 5.84
N THR A 29 -2.21 22.79 6.83
CA THR A 29 -3.29 23.76 6.63
C THR A 29 -2.81 25.15 6.24
N ASP A 30 -1.56 25.48 6.57
CA ASP A 30 -1.00 26.81 6.33
C ASP A 30 -0.40 26.93 4.92
N LEU A 31 -0.30 25.81 4.19
CA LEU A 31 0.05 25.78 2.76
C LEU A 31 -1.14 26.21 1.91
N VAL A 32 -1.38 27.52 1.87
CA VAL A 32 -2.35 28.12 0.95
C VAL A 32 -1.66 28.46 -0.37
N PRO A 33 -2.24 28.13 -1.53
CA PRO A 33 -1.71 28.54 -2.83
C PRO A 33 -1.57 30.06 -2.90
N GLY A 34 -0.36 30.56 -3.20
CA GLY A 34 -0.07 32.00 -3.26
C GLY A 34 0.41 32.63 -1.94
N ALA A 35 0.61 31.85 -0.88
CA ALA A 35 1.28 32.34 0.33
C ALA A 35 2.69 32.88 0.03
N SER A 36 3.06 34.00 0.65
CA SER A 36 4.39 34.59 0.45
C SER A 36 5.45 33.75 1.17
N CYS A 37 6.65 33.63 0.59
CA CYS A 37 7.75 32.89 1.22
C CYS A 37 8.05 33.38 2.65
N GLU A 38 8.01 34.70 2.88
CA GLU A 38 8.21 35.28 4.22
C GLU A 38 7.12 34.91 5.22
N SER A 39 5.86 34.82 4.77
CA SER A 39 4.76 34.37 5.62
C SER A 39 4.93 32.91 6.03
N LEU A 40 5.36 32.05 5.11
CA LEU A 40 5.67 30.64 5.40
C LEU A 40 6.84 30.49 6.37
N VAL A 41 7.91 31.28 6.21
CA VAL A 41 9.05 31.28 7.15
C VAL A 41 8.62 31.74 8.55
N LYS A 42 7.70 32.71 8.65
CA LYS A 42 7.18 33.20 9.94
C LYS A 42 6.19 32.23 10.61
N ALA A 43 5.41 31.51 9.81
CA ALA A 43 4.43 30.52 10.29
C ALA A 43 5.06 29.15 10.59
N ALA A 44 6.27 28.88 10.09
CA ALA A 44 6.97 27.64 10.32
C ALA A 44 7.25 27.41 11.80
N LYS A 45 6.99 26.19 12.24
CA LYS A 45 7.27 25.72 13.60
C LYS A 45 8.75 25.45 13.81
N VAL A 46 9.42 25.03 12.74
CA VAL A 46 10.86 24.79 12.73
C VAL A 46 11.43 25.45 11.48
N VAL A 47 12.51 26.21 11.67
CA VAL A 47 13.24 26.89 10.59
C VAL A 47 14.71 26.55 10.75
N GLU A 48 15.22 25.70 9.87
CA GLU A 48 16.63 25.33 9.85
C GLU A 48 17.30 25.89 8.60
N PRO A 49 18.29 26.78 8.76
CA PRO A 49 19.03 27.29 7.62
C PRO A 49 19.99 26.22 7.09
N LEU A 50 19.98 25.99 5.78
CA LEU A 50 20.92 25.08 5.11
C LEU A 50 22.20 25.90 4.82
N VAL A 51 23.05 26.04 5.84
CA VAL A 51 24.25 26.91 5.80
C VAL A 51 25.49 26.14 5.38
N GLU A 52 26.18 26.65 4.35
CA GLU A 52 27.39 26.13 3.74
C GLU A 52 28.46 25.66 4.74
N ARG A 53 28.91 24.41 4.58
CA ARG A 53 30.19 23.93 5.15
C ARG A 53 31.31 23.75 4.12
N SER A 54 31.03 23.75 2.82
CA SER A 54 32.07 23.60 1.77
C SER A 54 31.62 24.13 0.40
N THR A 55 32.57 24.38 -0.50
CA THR A 55 32.40 25.18 -1.74
C THR A 55 32.06 24.40 -3.01
N GLU A 56 32.05 23.06 -3.03
CA GLU A 56 32.02 22.30 -4.29
C GLU A 56 30.71 21.51 -4.56
N VAL A 57 30.12 20.87 -3.55
CA VAL A 57 28.74 20.32 -3.56
C VAL A 57 28.32 20.17 -2.10
N ILE A 58 27.21 20.78 -1.67
CA ILE A 58 26.82 20.75 -0.26
C ILE A 58 25.67 19.77 -0.06
N ALA A 59 26.02 18.56 0.35
CA ALA A 59 25.06 17.62 0.93
C ALA A 59 24.87 17.97 2.42
N TYR A 60 23.63 18.29 2.80
CA TYR A 60 23.21 18.50 4.17
C TYR A 60 22.54 17.25 4.70
N ASP A 61 22.98 16.78 5.85
CA ASP A 61 22.28 15.77 6.63
C ASP A 61 21.72 16.47 7.89
N LEU A 62 20.40 16.60 7.94
CA LEU A 62 19.68 17.26 9.02
C LEU A 62 18.81 16.23 9.74
N THR A 63 19.02 16.08 11.05
CA THR A 63 18.14 15.28 11.91
C THR A 63 17.45 16.18 12.92
N LEU A 64 16.13 16.29 12.82
CA LEU A 64 15.30 17.07 13.73
C LEU A 64 14.50 16.15 14.65
N ASN A 65 14.50 16.49 15.94
CA ASN A 65 13.61 15.83 16.90
C ASN A 65 12.24 16.50 16.86
N VAL A 66 11.21 15.69 16.63
CA VAL A 66 9.82 16.13 16.59
C VAL A 66 9.24 15.98 18.00
N GLU A 67 8.87 17.11 18.59
CA GLU A 67 8.22 17.12 19.91
C GLU A 67 6.86 16.42 19.88
N PRO A 68 6.43 15.80 20.99
CA PRO A 68 5.11 15.18 21.11
C PRO A 68 3.93 16.15 20.87
N SER A 69 4.17 17.46 20.96
CA SER A 69 3.19 18.52 20.67
C SER A 69 2.70 18.52 19.21
N LEU A 70 3.45 17.87 18.31
CA LEU A 70 3.11 17.71 16.88
C LEU A 70 2.34 16.42 16.58
N ASN A 71 2.10 15.57 17.58
CA ASN A 71 1.38 14.31 17.38
C ASN A 71 -0.05 14.54 16.88
N GLY A 72 -0.43 13.79 15.84
CA GLY A 72 -1.77 13.86 15.24
C GLY A 72 -2.04 15.11 14.39
N GLN A 73 -1.03 15.97 14.18
CA GLN A 73 -1.13 17.13 13.30
C GLN A 73 -0.63 16.78 11.90
N GLN A 74 -1.24 17.37 10.89
CA GLN A 74 -0.72 17.28 9.53
C GLN A 74 0.40 18.31 9.38
N VAL A 75 1.63 17.83 9.22
CA VAL A 75 2.79 18.68 9.01
C VAL A 75 3.32 18.49 7.60
N ALA A 76 3.94 19.53 7.08
CA ALA A 76 4.60 19.51 5.79
C ALA A 76 6.03 20.05 5.94
N ALA A 77 6.97 19.34 5.34
CA ALA A 77 8.35 19.78 5.22
C ALA A 77 8.55 20.49 3.88
N ILE A 78 9.12 21.70 3.91
CA ILE A 78 9.29 22.56 2.73
C ILE A 78 10.73 23.03 2.68
N ILE A 79 11.31 23.04 1.49
CA ILE A 79 12.56 23.76 1.22
C ILE A 79 12.20 25.07 0.55
N ALA A 80 12.54 26.19 1.19
CA ALA A 80 12.21 27.52 0.71
C ALA A 80 13.48 28.36 0.53
N ARG A 81 13.48 29.18 -0.54
CA ARG A 81 14.48 30.21 -0.79
C ARG A 81 13.75 31.49 -1.22
N CYS A 82 13.65 32.46 -0.31
CA CYS A 82 12.84 33.64 -0.57
C CYS A 82 13.53 34.60 -1.55
N GLY A 83 12.82 35.01 -2.60
CA GLY A 83 13.30 36.00 -3.58
C GLY A 83 14.27 35.48 -4.63
N GLN A 84 14.55 34.17 -4.66
CA GLN A 84 15.47 33.53 -5.60
C GLN A 84 14.92 32.17 -6.05
N GLU A 85 15.45 31.64 -7.15
CA GLU A 85 15.05 30.32 -7.63
C GLU A 85 15.52 29.19 -6.70
N ILE A 86 14.64 28.20 -6.53
CA ILE A 86 14.90 27.01 -5.72
C ILE A 86 15.58 25.97 -6.62
N SER A 87 16.85 25.70 -6.34
CA SER A 87 17.58 24.58 -6.92
C SER A 87 18.10 23.71 -5.79
N ALA A 88 17.34 22.65 -5.47
CA ALA A 88 17.64 21.70 -4.41
C ALA A 88 17.07 20.32 -4.74
N GLU A 89 17.84 19.28 -4.43
CA GLU A 89 17.41 17.88 -4.43
C GLU A 89 17.31 17.42 -2.98
N TYR A 90 16.28 16.64 -2.63
CA TYR A 90 16.04 16.26 -1.24
C TYR A 90 15.46 14.86 -1.09
N ILE A 91 15.81 14.23 0.02
CA ILE A 91 15.24 13.01 0.55
C ILE A 91 14.84 13.32 1.98
N ILE A 92 13.56 13.18 2.31
CA ILE A 92 13.03 13.44 3.65
C ILE A 92 12.40 12.15 4.17
N GLU A 93 12.84 11.71 5.33
CA GLU A 93 12.33 10.54 6.04
C GLU A 93 11.70 10.96 7.36
N PHE A 94 10.49 10.47 7.61
CA PHE A 94 9.76 10.67 8.85
C PHE A 94 9.76 9.38 9.66
N ASP A 95 10.30 9.47 10.88
CA ASP A 95 10.44 8.36 11.80
C ASP A 95 9.59 8.60 13.05
N ASN A 96 8.58 7.77 13.23
CA ASN A 96 7.78 7.76 14.45
C ASN A 96 8.55 7.11 15.62
N PRO A 97 8.28 7.55 16.86
CA PRO A 97 8.79 6.87 18.04
C PRO A 97 8.21 5.45 18.16
N GLY A 98 9.03 4.53 18.67
CA GLY A 98 8.62 3.14 18.96
C GLY A 98 9.33 2.09 18.11
N SER A 99 8.62 0.99 17.86
CA SER A 99 9.17 -0.17 17.14
C SER A 99 9.02 -0.03 15.62
N TRP A 100 9.70 -0.90 14.87
CA TRP A 100 9.63 -0.97 13.41
C TRP A 100 8.20 -1.13 12.85
N TRP A 101 7.29 -1.67 13.66
CA TRP A 101 5.85 -1.79 13.34
C TRP A 101 5.12 -0.48 13.09
N VAL A 102 5.64 0.64 13.63
CA VAL A 102 5.00 1.96 13.55
C VAL A 102 5.95 3.03 13.02
N LYS A 103 7.26 2.77 13.00
CA LYS A 103 8.32 3.73 12.67
C LYS A 103 8.07 4.50 11.38
N HIS A 104 7.73 3.80 10.30
CA HIS A 104 7.57 4.44 8.99
C HIS A 104 6.11 4.61 8.55
N PHE A 105 5.14 4.29 9.41
CA PHE A 105 3.72 4.36 9.04
C PHE A 105 3.15 5.75 9.31
N SER A 106 2.47 6.35 8.34
CA SER A 106 1.70 7.55 8.59
C SER A 106 0.57 7.28 9.59
N CYS A 107 0.00 8.33 10.20
CA CYS A 107 -1.17 8.16 11.08
C CYS A 107 -2.34 7.43 10.40
N GLY A 108 -2.52 7.60 9.08
CA GLY A 108 -3.56 6.92 8.30
C GLY A 108 -3.25 5.46 8.00
N ASP A 109 -1.97 5.10 7.93
CA ASP A 109 -1.51 3.75 7.59
C ASP A 109 -1.27 2.86 8.83
N LEU A 110 -1.52 3.40 10.03
CA LEU A 110 -1.38 2.64 11.26
C LEU A 110 -2.31 1.42 11.27
N GLY A 111 -1.71 0.27 11.61
CA GLY A 111 -2.38 -1.02 11.64
C GLY A 111 -2.59 -1.67 10.26
N LEU A 112 -2.12 -1.04 9.17
CA LEU A 112 -2.21 -1.63 7.84
C LEU A 112 -1.43 -2.94 7.75
N LEU A 113 -0.19 -2.98 8.25
CA LEU A 113 0.62 -4.21 8.29
C LEU A 113 -0.05 -5.33 9.10
N GLN A 114 -0.67 -5.00 10.24
CA GLN A 114 -1.38 -5.99 11.07
C GLN A 114 -2.59 -6.57 10.34
N LYS A 115 -3.36 -5.73 9.64
CA LYS A 115 -4.47 -6.18 8.79
C LYS A 115 -3.98 -7.15 7.73
N TRP A 116 -2.94 -6.79 6.96
CA TRP A 116 -2.40 -7.65 5.89
C TRP A 116 -1.79 -8.97 6.41
N LEU A 117 -1.11 -8.95 7.56
CA LEU A 117 -0.63 -10.17 8.21
C LEU A 117 -1.79 -11.09 8.63
N SER A 118 -2.84 -10.55 9.25
CA SER A 118 -4.00 -11.34 9.65
C SER A 118 -4.75 -11.93 8.45
N LEU A 119 -4.89 -11.16 7.36
CA LEU A 119 -5.49 -11.62 6.11
C LEU A 119 -4.65 -12.72 5.45
N SER A 120 -3.33 -12.54 5.35
CA SER A 120 -2.44 -13.57 4.80
C SER A 120 -2.46 -14.86 5.63
N LEU A 121 -2.49 -14.75 6.96
CA LEU A 121 -2.62 -15.90 7.84
C LEU A 121 -3.93 -16.65 7.58
N LEU A 122 -5.04 -15.92 7.49
CA LEU A 122 -6.36 -16.49 7.19
C LEU A 122 -6.35 -17.22 5.84
N VAL A 123 -5.81 -16.58 4.80
CA VAL A 123 -5.76 -17.18 3.47
C VAL A 123 -4.90 -18.45 3.47
N VAL A 124 -3.72 -18.43 4.10
CA VAL A 124 -2.87 -19.62 4.25
C VAL A 124 -3.61 -20.74 4.98
N ALA A 125 -4.38 -20.42 6.02
CA ALA A 125 -5.19 -21.39 6.75
C ALA A 125 -6.34 -21.98 5.91
N LEU A 126 -6.84 -21.23 4.91
CA LEU A 126 -7.90 -21.69 4.00
C LEU A 126 -7.37 -22.48 2.79
N LEU A 127 -6.08 -22.39 2.45
CA LEU A 127 -5.50 -23.15 1.32
C LEU A 127 -5.77 -24.66 1.39
N PRO A 128 -5.63 -25.36 2.53
CA PRO A 128 -5.93 -26.78 2.62
C PRO A 128 -7.41 -27.09 2.34
N VAL A 129 -8.31 -26.23 2.81
CA VAL A 129 -9.76 -26.36 2.57
C VAL A 129 -10.07 -26.16 1.10
N GLY A 130 -9.45 -25.16 0.46
CA GLY A 130 -9.55 -24.92 -0.98
C GLY A 130 -9.07 -26.12 -1.79
N MET A 131 -7.88 -26.65 -1.49
CA MET A 131 -7.33 -27.83 -2.17
C MET A 131 -8.18 -29.08 -1.98
N TYR A 132 -8.70 -29.30 -0.77
CA TYR A 132 -9.61 -30.41 -0.49
C TYR A 132 -10.91 -30.29 -1.29
N SER A 133 -11.46 -29.09 -1.35
CA SER A 133 -12.70 -28.80 -2.09
C SER A 133 -12.51 -29.01 -3.60
N TRP A 134 -11.40 -28.52 -4.16
CA TRP A 134 -11.02 -28.76 -5.56
C TRP A 134 -10.96 -30.25 -5.89
N LYS A 135 -10.19 -31.02 -5.12
CA LYS A 135 -10.05 -32.48 -5.33
C LYS A 135 -11.39 -33.21 -5.20
N THR A 136 -12.25 -32.75 -4.30
CA THR A 136 -13.57 -33.35 -4.11
C THR A 136 -14.48 -33.09 -5.31
N LEU A 137 -14.45 -31.88 -5.87
CA LEU A 137 -15.21 -31.53 -7.08
C LEU A 137 -14.72 -32.31 -8.31
N GLU A 138 -13.41 -32.44 -8.46
CA GLU A 138 -12.78 -33.23 -9.52
C GLU A 138 -13.21 -34.70 -9.46
N ARG A 139 -13.19 -35.31 -8.27
CA ARG A 139 -13.65 -36.70 -8.07
C ARG A 139 -15.12 -36.91 -8.37
N ARG A 140 -15.96 -35.90 -8.12
CA ARG A 140 -17.41 -35.98 -8.36
C ARG A 140 -17.80 -35.63 -9.79
N GLN A 141 -16.85 -35.24 -10.65
CA GLN A 141 -17.12 -34.76 -12.01
C GLN A 141 -18.10 -33.56 -12.06
N VAL A 142 -18.20 -32.80 -10.97
CA VAL A 142 -19.01 -31.56 -10.87
C VAL A 142 -18.14 -30.32 -11.17
N HIS A 143 -16.91 -30.54 -11.63
CA HIS A 143 -16.01 -29.47 -12.00
C HIS A 143 -16.45 -28.83 -13.32
N ASN A 144 -16.84 -27.57 -13.27
CA ASN A 144 -17.26 -26.77 -14.42
C ASN A 144 -16.49 -25.44 -14.48
N ASP A 145 -16.64 -24.71 -15.58
CA ASP A 145 -15.95 -23.42 -15.81
C ASP A 145 -16.19 -22.41 -14.67
N LEU A 146 -17.39 -22.39 -14.09
CA LEU A 146 -17.72 -21.52 -12.96
C LEU A 146 -16.87 -21.86 -11.72
N THR A 147 -16.78 -23.14 -11.36
CA THR A 147 -15.92 -23.57 -10.25
C THR A 147 -14.45 -23.31 -10.56
N ALA A 148 -14.00 -23.53 -11.79
CA ALA A 148 -12.62 -23.22 -12.21
C ALA A 148 -12.29 -21.72 -12.03
N LEU A 149 -13.17 -20.83 -12.49
CA LEU A 149 -13.03 -19.38 -12.31
C LEU A 149 -13.00 -18.97 -10.84
N PHE A 150 -13.83 -19.59 -10.00
CA PHE A 150 -13.85 -19.32 -8.56
C PHE A 150 -12.54 -19.72 -7.86
N PHE A 151 -12.00 -20.90 -8.14
CA PHE A 151 -10.74 -21.31 -7.52
C PHE A 151 -9.54 -20.53 -8.07
N MET A 152 -9.58 -20.15 -9.36
CA MET A 152 -8.56 -19.28 -9.95
C MET A 152 -8.60 -17.86 -9.34
N SER A 153 -9.78 -17.30 -9.11
CA SER A 153 -9.92 -16.00 -8.43
C SER A 153 -9.41 -16.07 -7.00
N ALA A 154 -9.77 -17.12 -6.25
CA ALA A 154 -9.29 -17.36 -4.89
C ALA A 154 -7.75 -17.53 -4.84
N PHE A 155 -7.17 -18.22 -5.83
CA PHE A 155 -5.72 -18.37 -5.95
C PHE A 155 -5.01 -17.02 -6.20
N PHE A 156 -5.51 -16.21 -7.13
CA PHE A 156 -4.94 -14.87 -7.37
C PHE A 156 -5.08 -13.95 -6.16
N LEU A 157 -6.23 -13.99 -5.47
CA LEU A 157 -6.42 -13.26 -4.21
C LEU A 157 -5.40 -13.69 -3.15
N ALA A 158 -5.09 -14.99 -3.08
CA ALA A 158 -4.10 -15.49 -2.13
C ALA A 158 -2.69 -15.00 -2.44
N LEU A 159 -2.29 -15.05 -3.71
CA LEU A 159 -1.01 -14.49 -4.15
C LEU A 159 -0.94 -12.98 -3.89
N HIS A 160 -2.02 -12.25 -4.15
CA HIS A 160 -2.13 -10.83 -3.84
C HIS A 160 -1.85 -10.56 -2.35
N CYS A 161 -2.56 -11.24 -1.44
CA CYS A 161 -2.43 -11.03 0.00
C CYS A 161 -0.99 -11.26 0.47
N ILE A 162 -0.36 -12.36 0.00
CA ILE A 162 1.03 -12.70 0.36
C ILE A 162 2.00 -11.65 -0.20
N ALA A 163 1.90 -11.31 -1.49
CA ALA A 163 2.78 -10.35 -2.13
C ALA A 163 2.67 -8.96 -1.48
N PHE A 164 1.45 -8.50 -1.22
CA PHE A 164 1.23 -7.20 -0.58
C PHE A 164 1.70 -7.19 0.88
N THR A 165 1.59 -8.31 1.60
CA THR A 165 2.15 -8.45 2.95
C THR A 165 3.67 -8.35 2.93
N VAL A 166 4.36 -8.97 1.95
CA VAL A 166 5.80 -8.82 1.77
C VAL A 166 6.18 -7.36 1.52
N HIS A 167 5.45 -6.67 0.63
CA HIS A 167 5.63 -5.24 0.41
C HIS A 167 5.50 -4.44 1.72
N MET A 168 4.45 -4.71 2.52
CA MET A 168 4.21 -4.02 3.80
C MET A 168 5.26 -4.33 4.88
N VAL A 169 5.82 -5.54 4.92
CA VAL A 169 6.92 -5.88 5.83
C VAL A 169 8.19 -5.11 5.46
N VAL A 170 8.47 -4.92 4.17
CA VAL A 170 9.60 -4.09 3.74
C VAL A 170 9.31 -2.61 4.01
N TYR A 171 8.09 -2.15 3.74
CA TYR A 171 7.64 -0.78 4.03
C TYR A 171 7.84 -0.44 5.50
N ALA A 172 7.57 -1.37 6.41
CA ALA A 172 7.82 -1.17 7.84
C ALA A 172 9.31 -1.00 8.22
N LYS A 173 10.24 -1.33 7.33
CA LYS A 173 11.69 -1.17 7.53
C LYS A 173 12.28 0.06 6.84
N ASN A 174 11.70 0.51 5.74
CA ASN A 174 12.29 1.56 4.88
C ASN A 174 11.30 2.67 4.46
N GLY A 175 10.04 2.63 4.90
CA GLY A 175 8.99 3.60 4.60
C GLY A 175 8.53 3.71 3.15
N THR A 176 9.06 2.88 2.25
CA THR A 176 8.75 2.91 0.82
C THR A 176 8.26 1.56 0.30
N GLY A 177 8.71 0.47 0.91
CA GLY A 177 8.42 -0.90 0.50
C GLY A 177 9.11 -1.27 -0.80
N LEU A 178 8.54 -2.24 -1.50
CA LEU A 178 8.98 -2.68 -2.83
C LEU A 178 7.92 -2.33 -3.86
N ALA A 179 8.15 -1.28 -4.65
CA ALA A 179 7.19 -0.77 -5.63
C ALA A 179 6.78 -1.84 -6.67
N MET A 180 7.75 -2.62 -7.16
CA MET A 180 7.47 -3.70 -8.12
C MET A 180 6.56 -4.78 -7.54
N ILE A 181 6.74 -5.15 -6.27
CA ILE A 181 5.88 -6.14 -5.61
C ILE A 181 4.48 -5.57 -5.36
N ALA A 182 4.39 -4.29 -4.96
CA ALA A 182 3.09 -3.63 -4.81
C ALA A 182 2.31 -3.60 -6.13
N PHE A 183 2.98 -3.27 -7.23
CA PHE A 183 2.37 -3.28 -8.56
C PHE A 183 1.88 -4.69 -8.95
N VAL A 184 2.71 -5.72 -8.79
CA VAL A 184 2.32 -7.11 -9.07
C VAL A 184 1.14 -7.53 -8.19
N ALA A 185 1.16 -7.17 -6.91
CA ALA A 185 0.06 -7.46 -6.00
C ALA A 185 -1.25 -6.78 -6.45
N GLN A 186 -1.22 -5.50 -6.82
CA GLN A 186 -2.39 -4.79 -7.34
C GLN A 186 -2.92 -5.41 -8.64
N PHE A 187 -2.03 -5.87 -9.52
CA PHE A 187 -2.42 -6.57 -10.73
C PHE A 187 -3.09 -7.92 -10.44
N LEU A 188 -2.58 -8.68 -9.47
CA LEU A 188 -3.20 -9.93 -9.01
C LEU A 188 -4.59 -9.70 -8.41
N ASP A 189 -4.78 -8.62 -7.64
CA ASP A 189 -6.07 -8.22 -7.09
C ASP A 189 -7.07 -7.86 -8.21
N LEU A 190 -6.62 -7.11 -9.21
CA LEU A 190 -7.43 -6.80 -10.39
C LEU A 190 -7.91 -8.09 -11.09
N LEU A 191 -7.00 -9.03 -11.34
CA LEU A 191 -7.36 -10.32 -11.96
C LEU A 191 -8.36 -11.11 -11.09
N ALA A 192 -8.13 -11.18 -9.77
CA ALA A 192 -9.01 -11.85 -8.84
C ALA A 192 -10.42 -11.24 -8.85
N ASN A 193 -10.52 -9.91 -8.78
CA ASN A 193 -11.78 -9.17 -8.78
C ASN A 193 -12.52 -9.31 -10.12
N CYS A 194 -11.81 -9.25 -11.25
CA CYS A 194 -12.43 -9.49 -12.56
C CYS A 194 -13.04 -10.89 -12.66
N MET A 195 -12.31 -11.92 -12.24
CA MET A 195 -12.81 -13.30 -12.27
C MET A 195 -13.98 -13.50 -11.30
N LEU A 196 -13.90 -12.94 -10.09
CA LEU A 196 -14.99 -12.98 -9.12
C LEU A 196 -16.24 -12.27 -9.65
N PHE A 197 -16.09 -11.12 -10.31
CA PHE A 197 -17.21 -10.41 -10.93
C PHE A 197 -17.89 -11.25 -12.01
N ILE A 198 -17.12 -11.95 -12.86
CA ILE A 198 -17.66 -12.88 -13.85
C ILE A 198 -18.44 -14.02 -13.18
N VAL A 199 -17.90 -14.61 -12.11
CA VAL A 199 -18.59 -15.66 -11.33
C VAL A 199 -19.92 -15.15 -10.79
N MET A 200 -19.94 -13.95 -10.21
CA MET A 200 -21.17 -13.32 -9.69
C MET A 200 -22.21 -13.07 -10.80
N LEU A 201 -21.78 -12.62 -11.98
CA LEU A 201 -22.67 -12.43 -13.13
C LEU A 201 -23.27 -13.76 -13.63
N MET A 202 -22.46 -14.81 -13.75
CA MET A 202 -22.93 -16.13 -14.16
C MET A 202 -23.95 -16.72 -13.16
N MET A 203 -23.71 -16.51 -11.86
CA MET A 203 -24.65 -16.89 -10.81
C MET A 203 -25.96 -16.08 -10.89
N ALA A 204 -25.87 -14.76 -11.09
CA ALA A 204 -27.04 -13.88 -11.19
C ALA A 204 -27.92 -14.20 -12.40
N HIS A 205 -27.33 -14.57 -13.54
CA HIS A 205 -28.07 -14.95 -14.75
C HIS A 205 -28.62 -16.39 -14.71
N GLY A 206 -28.35 -17.18 -13.67
CA GLY A 206 -28.87 -18.54 -13.52
C GLY A 206 -28.35 -19.53 -14.57
N VAL A 207 -27.23 -19.20 -15.25
CA VAL A 207 -26.68 -19.95 -16.40
C VAL A 207 -26.40 -21.42 -16.07
N TYR A 208 -26.25 -21.77 -14.79
CA TYR A 208 -26.00 -23.15 -14.32
C TYR A 208 -27.15 -23.82 -13.56
N ILE A 209 -28.27 -23.13 -13.30
CA ILE A 209 -29.42 -23.73 -12.57
C ILE A 209 -30.44 -24.36 -13.56
N THR A 210 -30.40 -24.02 -14.85
CA THR A 210 -31.45 -24.38 -15.82
C THR A 210 -31.11 -25.50 -16.81
N ARG A 211 -29.89 -26.06 -16.81
CA ARG A 211 -29.60 -27.25 -17.61
C ARG A 211 -29.81 -28.53 -16.80
N SER A 212 -31.02 -29.09 -16.87
CA SER A 212 -31.19 -30.52 -16.64
C SER A 212 -30.54 -31.28 -17.80
N GLU A 213 -29.53 -32.10 -17.53
CA GLU A 213 -29.10 -33.13 -18.50
C GLU A 213 -30.31 -34.02 -18.80
N ILE A 214 -30.82 -33.95 -20.02
CA ILE A 214 -31.81 -34.92 -20.53
C ILE A 214 -31.02 -36.19 -20.81
N PRO A 215 -31.35 -37.36 -20.21
CA PRO A 215 -30.73 -38.61 -20.61
C PRO A 215 -31.03 -38.85 -22.10
N GLN A 216 -30.00 -39.00 -22.93
CA GLN A 216 -30.17 -39.59 -24.25
C GLN A 216 -30.45 -41.08 -24.05
N ASP A 217 -31.72 -41.42 -23.87
CA ASP A 217 -32.18 -42.81 -23.94
C ASP A 217 -33.44 -42.86 -24.79
N SER A 218 -33.26 -42.75 -26.12
CA SER A 218 -34.29 -43.09 -27.10
C SER A 218 -33.71 -43.20 -28.52
N ASP A 219 -32.67 -44.00 -28.72
CA ASP A 219 -32.25 -44.46 -30.06
C ASP A 219 -32.04 -46.00 -30.13
N GLU A 220 -32.78 -46.75 -29.30
CA GLU A 220 -32.97 -48.21 -29.46
C GLU A 220 -34.47 -48.55 -29.48
N MET A 221 -35.22 -48.05 -30.47
CA MET A 221 -36.53 -48.64 -30.80
C MET A 221 -36.86 -48.59 -32.29
N SER A 222 -35.84 -48.81 -33.14
CA SER A 222 -36.01 -49.07 -34.57
C SER A 222 -35.26 -50.36 -34.96
N ASN A 223 -35.68 -51.49 -34.36
CA ASN A 223 -35.41 -52.84 -34.90
C ASN A 223 -36.15 -53.92 -34.10
N SER A 224 -37.49 -53.92 -34.13
CA SER A 224 -38.30 -55.14 -34.03
C SER A 224 -39.80 -54.84 -34.14
N MET A 225 -40.34 -54.84 -35.35
CA MET A 225 -41.59 -55.51 -35.76
C MET A 225 -41.91 -55.19 -37.22
#